data_AF-M2NC08-F1
#
_entry.id   AF-M2NC08-F1
#
_cell.length_a   1.000
_cell.length_b   1.000
_cell.length_c   1.000
_cell.angle_alpha   90.00
_cell.angle_beta   90.00
_cell.angle_gamma   90.00
#
_symmetry.space_group_name_H-M   'P 1'
#
loop_
_entity.id
_entity.type
_entity.pdbx_description
1 polymer ?
#
loop_
_entity_poly.entity_id
_entity_poly.type
_entity_poly.pdbx_seq_one_letter_code
_entity_poly.pdbx_strand_id
1 'polypeptide(L)'
;MFALPAPRAFLDWVNTGGPSDLTQEDAPVKNTFMFPPLTPDGQEIRVLAVLPPKSSDVECELRNIRLDDTPVPAYETISYVWGDATERARITVDGKLVSVPVSAANVLRRVRLVDKPRMVWIDCCQSAS
;
A
#
# COMPACT_ATOMS: atom_id res chain seq x y z
N MET A 1 -43.89 0.18 -4.70
CA MET A 1 -44.24 1.47 -4.08
C MET A 1 -45.04 1.19 -2.83
N PHE A 2 -44.45 1.24 -1.64
CA PHE A 2 -45.11 1.49 -0.35
C PHE A 2 -44.01 1.72 0.70
N ALA A 3 -43.89 2.97 1.16
CA ALA A 3 -43.07 3.33 2.32
C ALA A 3 -43.87 3.01 3.59
N LEU A 4 -43.25 2.33 4.55
CA LEU A 4 -43.79 2.19 5.91
C LEU A 4 -43.13 3.25 6.81
N PRO A 5 -43.89 3.91 7.72
CA PRO A 5 -43.36 4.98 8.56
C PRO A 5 -42.52 4.43 9.73
N ALA A 6 -41.44 5.13 10.05
CA ALA A 6 -40.58 4.83 11.19
C ALA A 6 -41.34 4.97 12.53
N PRO A 7 -41.02 4.16 13.56
CA PRO A 7 -41.65 4.24 14.88
C PRO A 7 -41.40 5.58 15.57
N ARG A 8 -42.42 6.08 16.29
CA ARG A 8 -42.44 7.35 17.05
C ARG A 8 -41.28 7.56 18.05
N ALA A 9 -40.53 6.52 18.41
CA ALA A 9 -39.38 6.61 19.30
C ALA A 9 -38.17 7.34 18.67
N PHE A 10 -38.13 7.46 17.33
CA PHE A 10 -37.01 8.10 16.64
C PHE A 10 -37.02 9.63 16.77
N LEU A 11 -38.20 10.25 16.85
CA LEU A 11 -38.31 11.71 16.99
C LEU A 11 -38.01 12.21 18.42
N ASP A 12 -38.17 11.35 19.43
CA ASP A 12 -37.87 11.72 20.82
C ASP A 12 -36.35 11.69 21.09
N TRP A 13 -35.59 10.86 20.36
CA TRP A 13 -34.12 10.78 20.43
C TRP A 13 -33.42 12.00 19.81
N VAL A 14 -33.95 12.54 18.70
CA VAL A 14 -33.35 13.70 18.01
C VAL A 14 -33.52 15.00 18.81
N ASN A 15 -34.58 15.12 19.61
CA ASN A 15 -34.94 16.39 20.26
C ASN A 15 -34.37 16.57 21.68
N THR A 16 -33.72 15.56 22.27
CA THR A 16 -33.24 15.62 23.67
C THR A 16 -31.72 15.69 23.84
N GLY A 17 -30.93 15.81 22.76
CA GLY A 17 -29.49 15.98 22.88
C GLY A 17 -28.84 14.82 23.64
N GLY A 18 -28.93 13.61 23.06
CA GLY A 18 -28.27 12.41 23.57
C GLY A 18 -26.75 12.47 23.43
N PRO A 19 -26.02 11.69 24.26
CA PRO A 19 -24.63 11.95 24.60
C PRO A 19 -23.72 11.83 23.38
N SER A 20 -22.81 12.79 23.30
CA SER A 20 -21.56 12.65 22.56
C SER A 20 -20.81 11.46 23.16
N ASP A 21 -20.28 10.63 22.27
CA ASP A 21 -19.26 9.60 22.48
C ASP A 21 -19.74 8.14 22.35
N LEU A 22 -18.95 7.39 21.57
CA LEU A 22 -19.01 5.93 21.29
C LEU A 22 -20.20 5.50 20.39
N THR A 23 -20.06 5.37 19.06
CA THR A 23 -19.14 4.44 18.38
C THR A 23 -18.61 5.06 17.10
N GLN A 24 -17.32 5.40 17.09
CA GLN A 24 -16.58 5.58 15.85
C GLN A 24 -16.49 4.21 15.20
N GLU A 25 -17.35 3.96 14.22
CA GLU A 25 -17.20 2.79 13.37
C GLU A 25 -15.82 2.92 12.71
N ASP A 26 -14.92 1.99 13.06
CA ASP A 26 -13.60 1.84 12.48
C ASP A 26 -13.74 1.53 10.98
N ALA A 27 -13.98 2.57 10.20
CA ALA A 27 -13.79 2.54 8.77
C ALA A 27 -12.36 2.02 8.53
N PRO A 28 -12.14 1.04 7.62
CA PRO A 28 -10.79 0.62 7.31
C PRO A 28 -10.10 1.86 6.76
N VAL A 29 -9.17 2.43 7.55
CA VAL A 29 -8.35 3.54 7.11
C VAL A 29 -7.61 3.01 5.88
N LYS A 30 -8.13 3.34 4.70
CA LYS A 30 -7.44 3.19 3.42
C LYS A 30 -6.28 4.17 3.51
N ASN A 31 -5.21 3.72 4.17
CA ASN A 31 -3.95 4.42 4.16
C ASN A 31 -3.40 4.24 2.74
N THR A 32 -3.88 5.07 1.82
CA THR A 32 -3.37 5.15 0.47
C THR A 32 -1.98 5.74 0.59
N PHE A 33 -0.98 4.87 0.78
CA PHE A 33 0.40 5.26 0.71
C PHE A 33 0.64 5.79 -0.71
N MET A 34 0.80 7.11 -0.83
CA MET A 34 1.09 7.76 -2.09
C MET A 34 2.60 7.71 -2.31
N PHE A 35 3.01 7.08 -3.41
CA PHE A 35 4.40 7.10 -3.82
C PHE A 35 4.80 8.52 -4.23
N PRO A 36 5.98 9.03 -3.83
CA PRO A 36 6.48 10.32 -4.28
C PRO A 36 6.43 10.44 -5.81
N PRO A 37 6.05 11.60 -6.36
CA PRO A 37 6.01 11.80 -7.81
C PRO A 37 7.40 11.58 -8.41
N LEU A 38 7.43 11.00 -9.61
CA LEU A 38 8.66 10.88 -10.40
C LEU A 38 8.96 12.23 -11.07
N THR A 39 10.22 12.45 -11.43
CA THR A 39 10.61 13.63 -12.20
C THR A 39 9.86 13.71 -13.54
N PRO A 40 9.43 14.90 -13.99
CA PRO A 40 8.67 15.06 -15.23
C PRO A 40 9.45 14.74 -16.51
N ASP A 41 10.78 14.63 -16.42
CA ASP A 41 11.65 14.32 -17.54
C ASP A 41 11.58 12.84 -17.99
N GLY A 42 10.87 11.99 -17.23
CA GLY A 42 10.66 10.59 -17.57
C GLY A 42 11.90 9.70 -17.44
N GLN A 43 12.96 10.21 -16.83
CA GLN A 43 14.23 9.48 -16.67
C GLN A 43 14.37 8.79 -15.33
N GLU A 44 13.37 8.90 -14.46
CA GLU A 44 13.36 8.33 -13.13
C GLU A 44 12.35 7.19 -13.03
N ILE A 45 12.75 6.09 -12.39
CA ILE A 45 11.87 4.95 -12.10
C ILE A 45 11.88 4.64 -10.60
N ARG A 46 10.78 4.07 -10.09
CA ARG A 46 10.72 3.60 -8.70
C ARG A 46 11.16 2.16 -8.60
N VAL A 47 12.10 1.90 -7.72
CA VAL A 47 12.57 0.57 -7.35
C VAL A 47 12.42 0.38 -5.84
N LEU A 48 12.14 -0.84 -5.42
CA LEU A 48 12.08 -1.23 -4.02
C LEU A 48 13.39 -1.90 -3.63
N ALA A 49 14.02 -1.43 -2.56
CA ALA A 49 15.07 -2.17 -1.88
C ALA A 49 14.42 -3.11 -0.87
N VAL A 50 14.29 -4.39 -1.21
CA VAL A 50 13.76 -5.41 -0.28
C VAL A 50 14.82 -5.69 0.78
N LEU A 51 14.50 -5.39 2.03
CA LEU A 51 15.45 -5.53 3.14
C LEU A 51 15.56 -6.99 3.60
N PRO A 52 16.71 -7.38 4.19
CA PRO A 52 16.86 -8.68 4.83
C PRO A 52 15.78 -8.96 5.89
N PRO A 53 15.44 -10.23 6.12
CA PRO A 53 14.44 -10.61 7.12
C PRO A 53 14.88 -10.20 8.52
N LYS A 54 14.22 -9.19 9.10
CA LYS A 54 14.22 -8.96 10.55
C LYS A 54 13.05 -9.68 11.25
N SER A 55 11.98 -9.94 10.51
CA SER A 55 10.74 -10.59 10.97
C SER A 55 10.07 -11.37 9.83
N SER A 56 8.89 -11.93 10.09
CA SER A 56 8.02 -12.54 9.08
C SER A 56 7.53 -11.55 8.02
N ASP A 57 7.52 -10.26 8.37
CA ASP A 57 6.96 -9.22 7.53
C ASP A 57 7.97 -8.74 6.48
N VAL A 58 7.45 -8.21 5.38
CA VAL A 58 8.27 -7.67 4.30
C VAL A 58 8.52 -6.20 4.59
N GLU A 59 9.78 -5.85 4.74
CA GLU A 59 10.24 -4.47 4.81
C GLU A 59 10.96 -4.11 3.51
N CYS A 60 10.58 -2.98 2.93
CA CYS A 60 11.19 -2.41 1.75
C CYS A 60 11.53 -0.94 1.98
N GLU A 61 12.54 -0.43 1.27
CA GLU A 61 12.75 1.00 1.10
C GLU A 61 12.35 1.38 -0.32
N LEU A 62 11.63 2.49 -0.49
CA LEU A 62 11.39 3.04 -1.82
C LEU A 62 12.60 3.86 -2.25
N ARG A 63 13.12 3.59 -3.43
CA ARG A 63 14.16 4.42 -4.04
C ARG A 63 13.71 4.82 -5.42
N ASN A 64 13.82 6.11 -5.69
CA ASN A 64 13.78 6.57 -7.04
C ASN A 64 15.21 6.50 -7.60
N ILE A 65 15.36 5.92 -8.78
CA ILE A 65 16.64 5.86 -9.48
C ILE A 65 16.48 6.51 -10.84
N ARG A 66 17.52 7.21 -11.28
CA ARG A 66 17.54 7.72 -12.64
C ARG A 66 18.27 6.75 -13.57
N LEU A 67 17.76 6.64 -14.78
CA LEU A 67 18.33 5.79 -15.83
C LEU A 67 19.53 6.43 -16.52
N ASP A 68 19.72 7.75 -16.36
CA ASP A 68 20.83 8.54 -16.91
C ASP A 68 22.01 8.71 -15.93
N ASP A 69 21.89 8.20 -14.70
CA ASP A 69 22.97 8.21 -13.72
C ASP A 69 24.18 7.40 -14.22
N THR A 70 25.39 7.88 -13.89
CA THR A 70 26.65 7.19 -14.22
C THR A 70 27.43 6.88 -12.94
N PRO A 71 27.56 5.59 -12.55
CA PRO A 71 27.03 4.40 -13.22
C PRO A 71 25.52 4.21 -13.02
N VAL A 72 24.86 3.57 -13.99
CA VAL A 72 23.43 3.24 -13.92
C VAL A 72 23.19 2.34 -12.70
N PRO A 73 22.23 2.67 -11.81
CA PRO A 73 21.93 1.84 -10.66
C PRO A 73 21.48 0.44 -11.05
N ALA A 74 22.06 -0.58 -10.41
CA ALA A 74 21.67 -1.97 -10.66
C ALA A 74 20.31 -2.28 -10.00
N TYR A 75 19.39 -2.83 -10.78
CA TYR A 75 18.09 -3.32 -10.30
C TYR A 75 17.69 -4.57 -11.08
N GLU A 76 16.85 -5.39 -10.47
CA GLU A 76 16.26 -6.56 -11.13
C GLU A 76 14.77 -6.34 -11.39
N THR A 77 14.31 -6.71 -12.57
CA THR A 77 12.88 -6.68 -12.89
C THR A 77 12.22 -7.98 -12.46
N ILE A 78 11.10 -7.87 -11.74
CA ILE A 78 10.32 -9.02 -11.32
C ILE A 78 9.05 -9.12 -12.14
N SER A 79 8.93 -10.20 -12.90
CA SER A 79 7.68 -10.60 -13.55
C SER A 79 6.91 -11.53 -12.61
N TYR A 80 5.66 -11.18 -12.30
CA TYR A 80 4.78 -12.00 -11.49
C TYR A 80 3.38 -12.06 -12.09
N VAL A 81 2.63 -13.07 -11.70
CA VAL A 81 1.24 -13.20 -12.10
C VAL A 81 0.43 -12.21 -11.28
N TRP A 82 -0.33 -11.34 -11.95
CA TRP A 82 -1.14 -10.30 -11.32
C TRP A 82 -2.16 -10.89 -10.32
N GLY A 83 -2.58 -12.14 -10.52
CA GLY A 83 -3.46 -12.87 -9.60
C GLY A 83 -4.81 -12.18 -9.45
N ASP A 84 -5.52 -12.49 -8.37
CA ASP A 84 -6.71 -11.75 -7.98
C ASP A 84 -6.30 -10.42 -7.32
N ALA A 85 -6.59 -9.30 -7.99
CA ALA A 85 -6.25 -7.96 -7.51
C ALA A 85 -7.08 -7.50 -6.29
N THR A 86 -8.12 -8.27 -5.93
CA THR A 86 -8.94 -8.01 -4.73
C THR A 86 -8.23 -8.44 -3.45
N GLU A 87 -7.37 -9.46 -3.52
CA GLU A 87 -6.59 -9.91 -2.37
C GLU A 87 -5.40 -8.98 -2.14
N ARG A 88 -5.41 -8.29 -1.00
CA ARG A 88 -4.36 -7.36 -0.59
C ARG A 88 -3.60 -7.86 0.61
N ALA A 89 -2.28 -7.77 0.55
CA ALA A 89 -1.38 -7.97 1.67
C ALA A 89 -0.77 -6.63 2.10
N ARG A 90 -0.45 -6.52 3.39
CA ARG A 90 0.27 -5.38 3.94
C ARG A 90 1.77 -5.67 3.92
N ILE A 91 2.54 -4.71 3.42
CA ILE A 91 4.00 -4.67 3.50
C ILE A 91 4.42 -3.34 4.12
N THR A 92 5.64 -3.25 4.64
CA THR A 92 6.19 -1.99 5.15
C THR A 92 7.12 -1.39 4.10
N VAL A 93 6.85 -0.15 3.66
CA VAL A 93 7.70 0.63 2.76
C VAL A 93 8.07 1.94 3.45
N ASP A 94 9.36 2.20 3.63
CA ASP A 94 9.88 3.38 4.34
C ASP A 94 9.24 3.58 5.74
N GLY A 95 9.03 2.47 6.46
CA GLY A 95 8.37 2.48 7.77
C GLY A 95 6.85 2.70 7.75
N LYS A 96 6.23 2.82 6.57
CA LYS A 96 4.77 2.96 6.44
C LYS A 96 4.14 1.69 5.90
N LEU A 97 2.93 1.40 6.35
CA LEU A 97 2.17 0.23 5.90
C LEU A 97 1.54 0.50 4.52
N VAL A 98 1.83 -0.36 3.55
CA VAL A 98 1.35 -0.26 2.17
C VAL A 98 0.56 -1.51 1.79
N SER A 99 -0.59 -1.29 1.15
CA SER A 99 -1.48 -2.34 0.67
C SER A 99 -1.15 -2.72 -0.78
N VAL A 100 -0.52 -3.87 -0.97
CA VAL A 100 -0.13 -4.40 -2.29
C VAL A 100 -0.89 -5.69 -2.61
N PRO A 101 -1.01 -6.11 -3.88
CA PRO A 101 -1.55 -7.42 -4.22
C PRO A 101 -0.80 -8.55 -3.48
N VAL A 102 -1.53 -9.58 -3.03
CA VAL A 102 -0.92 -10.74 -2.34
C VAL A 102 0.16 -11.41 -3.22
N SER A 103 -0.08 -11.47 -4.52
CA SER A 103 0.88 -11.98 -5.50
C SER A 103 2.22 -11.23 -5.44
N ALA A 104 2.18 -9.89 -5.47
CA ALA A 104 3.35 -9.04 -5.32
C ALA A 104 4.07 -9.26 -3.97
N ALA A 105 3.33 -9.25 -2.86
CA ALA A 105 3.91 -9.48 -1.53
C ALA A 105 4.60 -10.84 -1.41
N ASN A 106 4.01 -11.89 -1.98
CA ASN A 106 4.60 -13.24 -1.98
C ASN A 106 5.88 -13.31 -2.79
N VAL A 107 5.94 -12.59 -3.92
CA VAL A 107 7.15 -12.54 -4.72
C VAL A 107 8.24 -11.76 -4.00
N LEU A 108 7.92 -10.61 -3.39
CA LEU A 108 8.85 -9.85 -2.55
C LEU A 108 9.43 -10.71 -1.41
N ARG A 109 8.60 -11.54 -0.76
CA ARG A 109 9.07 -12.51 0.25
C ARG A 109 10.07 -13.53 -0.31
N ARG A 110 9.87 -13.99 -1.55
CA ARG A 110 10.70 -15.01 -2.21
C ARG A 110 12.01 -14.47 -2.74
N VAL A 111 12.01 -13.24 -3.26
CA VAL A 111 13.23 -12.62 -3.80
C VAL A 111 14.13 -12.02 -2.72
N ARG A 112 13.60 -11.86 -1.51
CA ARG A 112 14.33 -11.38 -0.33
C ARG A 112 15.55 -12.25 -0.08
N LEU A 113 16.70 -11.59 0.02
CA LEU A 113 17.96 -12.23 0.40
C LEU A 113 18.13 -12.15 1.92
N VAL A 114 18.87 -13.11 2.49
CA VAL A 114 19.01 -13.28 3.95
C VAL A 114 19.99 -12.27 4.54
N ASP A 115 20.98 -11.86 3.76
CA ASP A 115 22.17 -11.14 4.21
C ASP A 115 22.27 -9.70 3.67
N LYS A 116 21.61 -9.40 2.54
CA LYS A 116 21.71 -8.09 1.88
C LYS A 116 20.40 -7.59 1.30
N PRO A 117 20.22 -6.26 1.18
CA PRO A 117 19.10 -5.70 0.44
C PRO A 117 19.13 -6.10 -1.04
N ARG A 118 17.97 -6.26 -1.66
CA ARG A 118 17.84 -6.54 -3.10
C ARG A 118 17.03 -5.43 -3.77
N MET A 119 17.62 -4.80 -4.79
CA MET A 119 16.97 -3.77 -5.60
C MET A 119 16.08 -4.42 -6.65
N VAL A 120 14.77 -4.18 -6.58
CA VAL A 120 13.80 -4.80 -7.47
C VAL A 120 12.82 -3.77 -8.03
N TRP A 121 12.48 -3.92 -9.30
CA TRP A 121 11.46 -3.15 -9.97
C TRP A 121 10.19 -4.01 -10.11
N ILE A 122 9.05 -3.45 -9.68
CA ILE A 122 7.72 -4.06 -9.77
C ILE A 122 6.70 -3.00 -10.22
N ASP A 123 5.73 -3.41 -11.03
CA ASP A 123 4.73 -2.53 -11.64
C ASP A 123 3.70 -1.95 -10.64
N CYS A 124 3.35 -2.69 -9.58
CA CYS A 124 2.31 -2.28 -8.64
C CYS A 124 2.66 -1.01 -7.84
N CYS A 125 3.93 -0.61 -7.83
CA CYS A 125 4.43 0.57 -7.11
C CYS A 125 4.67 1.78 -8.02
N GLN A 126 4.25 1.72 -9.29
CA GLN A 126 4.47 2.79 -10.26
C GLN A 126 3.33 3.81 -10.32
N SER A 127 2.11 3.47 -9.87
CA SER A 127 0.99 4.41 -9.86
C SER A 127 1.09 5.40 -8.70
N ALA A 128 1.07 6.70 -9.02
CA ALA A 128 0.53 7.70 -8.11
C ALA A 128 -1.00 7.65 -8.26
N SER A 129 -1.74 7.42 -7.17
CA SER A 129 -3.21 7.62 -7.16
C SER A 129 -3.53 9.08 -6.90
#